data_AF-A0A0L0N181-F1
#
_entry.id   AF-A0A0L0N181-F1
#
_cell.length_a   1.000
_cell.length_b   1.000
_cell.length_c   1.000
_cell.angle_alpha   90.00
_cell.angle_beta   90.00
_cell.angle_gamma   90.00
#
_symmetry.space_group_name_H-M   'P 1'
#
loop_
_entity.id
_entity.type
_entity.pdbx_description
1 polymer ?
#
loop_
_entity_poly.entity_id
_entity_poly.type
_entity_poly.pdbx_seq_one_letter_code
_entity_poly.pdbx_strand_id
1 'polypeptide(L)'
;MTVTAESGAAKAQQTKSNGGKTEVKILMLHGMFKLFSSPGIFSGPSGHGLRLRILSDSLAIACASISLTLNHLAHSHSLLGYTQSGPLFHAKTRALEKLLIKTLAPISLLPVLIYPTGPNRLLPKDIPGYQPPADGQDDDDWQPDTWAWFRKDDATGAYRYFDEGMAVIASTIRDAGGIDGVCGFSQGGATTGAVVAAMESDRPLPDGAAGDWARGLREANGERPLKFAVSYSGFFGPVDMLKWCYDPKIKTPTLHYIGSLDTVVDESRSQGLIDRCEDPMAVVHPGGHHVPVSKEWVMPLAGFIKQHAQEAQPKAGL
;
A
#
# COMPACT_ATOMS: atom_id res chain seq x y z
N MET A 1 -0.05 -56.16 -18.90
CA MET A 1 0.85 -55.09 -18.45
C MET A 1 -0.02 -53.99 -17.89
N THR A 2 -0.20 -53.99 -16.58
CA THR A 2 -0.98 -52.99 -15.83
C THR A 2 0.00 -52.00 -15.23
N VAL A 3 -0.06 -50.74 -15.65
CA VAL A 3 0.73 -49.66 -15.07
C VAL A 3 -0.18 -48.87 -14.15
N THR A 4 0.11 -48.94 -12.85
CA THR A 4 -0.49 -48.14 -11.79
C THR A 4 0.04 -46.72 -11.86
N ALA A 5 -0.87 -45.73 -11.89
CA ALA A 5 -0.54 -44.31 -11.76
C ALA A 5 -0.52 -43.93 -10.27
N GLU A 6 0.63 -43.50 -9.76
CA GLU A 6 0.73 -42.87 -8.43
C GLU A 6 0.39 -41.38 -8.54
N SER A 7 -0.63 -40.96 -7.80
CA SER A 7 -1.01 -39.58 -7.58
C SER A 7 -0.04 -38.90 -6.61
N GLY A 8 0.71 -37.91 -7.08
CA GLY A 8 1.54 -37.06 -6.24
C GLY A 8 0.70 -36.09 -5.41
N ALA A 9 0.54 -36.37 -4.11
CA ALA A 9 -0.02 -35.43 -3.16
C ALA A 9 0.95 -34.25 -2.93
N ALA A 10 0.48 -33.02 -3.13
CA ALA A 10 1.21 -31.80 -2.79
C ALA A 10 1.45 -31.76 -1.27
N LYS A 11 2.72 -31.76 -0.86
CA LYS A 11 3.11 -31.58 0.55
C LYS A 11 2.84 -30.14 0.98
N ALA A 12 1.93 -29.97 1.94
CA ALA A 12 1.75 -28.71 2.65
C ALA A 12 3.10 -28.26 3.27
N GLN A 13 3.58 -27.09 2.85
CA GLN A 13 4.80 -26.50 3.41
C GLN A 13 4.50 -25.98 4.82
N GLN A 14 4.92 -26.76 5.83
CA GLN A 14 4.91 -26.35 7.23
C GLN A 14 5.68 -25.04 7.43
N THR A 15 5.11 -24.12 8.21
CA THR A 15 5.79 -22.92 8.70
C THR A 15 7.09 -23.33 9.38
N LYS A 16 8.23 -22.84 8.88
CA LYS A 16 9.56 -23.14 9.45
C LYS A 16 9.66 -22.51 10.83
N SER A 17 9.76 -23.33 11.88
CA SER A 17 10.07 -22.85 13.22
C SER A 17 11.57 -22.56 13.32
N ASN A 18 11.96 -21.29 13.31
CA ASN A 18 13.36 -20.91 13.51
C ASN A 18 13.55 -20.56 15.00
N GLY A 19 14.24 -21.43 15.75
CA GLY A 19 14.50 -21.21 17.18
C GLY A 19 13.26 -21.17 18.09
N GLY A 20 12.19 -21.92 17.74
CA GLY A 20 10.95 -21.98 18.53
C GLY A 20 9.95 -20.84 18.28
N LYS A 21 10.23 -19.96 17.30
CA LYS A 21 9.29 -18.91 16.86
C LYS A 21 8.63 -19.29 15.54
N THR A 22 7.34 -19.04 15.42
CA THR A 22 6.57 -19.16 14.18
C THR A 22 6.72 -17.85 13.41
N GLU A 23 7.30 -17.92 12.21
CA GLU A 23 7.36 -16.78 11.30
C GLU A 23 5.96 -16.48 10.74
N VAL A 24 5.62 -15.20 10.66
CA VAL A 24 4.42 -14.70 9.99
C VAL A 24 4.87 -13.72 8.92
N LYS A 25 4.83 -14.14 7.66
CA LYS A 25 5.31 -13.33 6.53
C LYS A 25 4.22 -12.38 6.06
N ILE A 26 4.52 -11.10 6.06
CA ILE A 26 3.57 -10.04 5.72
C ILE A 26 4.12 -9.24 4.55
N LEU A 27 3.38 -9.25 3.43
CA LEU A 27 3.71 -8.43 2.27
C LEU A 27 3.25 -6.99 2.49
N MET A 28 4.17 -6.03 2.36
CA MET A 28 3.95 -4.61 2.65
C MET A 28 3.87 -3.79 1.36
N LEU A 29 2.66 -3.44 0.95
CA LEU A 29 2.38 -2.71 -0.28
C LEU A 29 2.37 -1.20 -0.04
N HIS A 30 3.34 -0.50 -0.62
CA HIS A 30 3.48 0.94 -0.46
C HIS A 30 2.37 1.73 -1.18
N GLY A 31 2.16 2.98 -0.76
CA GLY A 31 1.14 3.86 -1.31
C GLY A 31 1.62 4.80 -2.40
N MET A 32 0.65 5.42 -3.06
CA MET A 32 0.78 6.53 -4.01
C MET A 32 -0.11 7.68 -3.51
N PHE A 33 0.46 8.85 -3.27
CA PHE A 33 -0.24 10.06 -2.85
C PHE A 33 -0.61 10.82 -4.14
N LYS A 34 -1.90 10.90 -4.46
CA LYS A 34 -2.42 11.82 -5.49
C LYS A 34 -3.22 12.88 -4.74
N LEU A 35 -2.68 14.07 -4.52
CA LEU A 35 -3.50 15.20 -4.08
C LEU A 35 -4.50 15.48 -5.21
N PHE A 36 -5.78 15.29 -4.95
CA PHE A 36 -6.82 15.79 -5.83
C PHE A 36 -6.83 17.31 -5.72
N SER A 37 -6.20 18.01 -6.66
CA SER A 37 -6.44 19.44 -6.83
C SER A 37 -7.83 19.62 -7.43
N SER A 38 -8.85 19.83 -6.60
CA SER A 38 -10.04 20.55 -7.06
C SER A 38 -9.69 22.04 -7.12
N PRO A 39 -9.90 22.75 -8.25
CA PRO A 39 -9.74 24.19 -8.30
C PRO A 39 -10.94 24.84 -7.58
N GLY A 40 -10.85 24.95 -6.26
CA GLY A 40 -11.80 25.68 -5.42
C GLY A 40 -11.42 27.14 -5.36
N ILE A 41 -12.19 27.97 -6.06
CA ILE A 41 -12.14 29.43 -6.13
C ILE A 41 -12.01 30.04 -4.71
N PHE A 42 -10.90 30.73 -4.43
CA PHE A 42 -10.83 31.76 -3.39
C PHE A 42 -10.41 33.09 -4.03
N SER A 43 -11.42 33.84 -4.47
CA SER A 43 -11.30 35.28 -4.68
C SER A 43 -11.63 35.99 -3.37
N GLY A 44 -10.64 36.68 -2.79
CA GLY A 44 -10.81 37.55 -1.61
C GLY A 44 -9.68 38.58 -1.52
N PRO A 45 -9.93 39.78 -0.97
CA PRO A 45 -9.59 41.03 -1.66
C PRO A 45 -8.25 41.65 -1.28
N SER A 46 -7.82 42.52 -2.20
CA SER A 46 -6.72 43.47 -2.15
C SER A 46 -6.62 44.32 -0.88
N GLY A 47 -5.38 44.54 -0.42
CA GLY A 47 -4.94 45.84 0.13
C GLY A 47 -4.06 45.75 1.38
N HIS A 48 -2.77 46.09 1.24
CA HIS A 48 -2.14 47.29 1.82
C HIS A 48 -0.60 47.17 1.68
N GLY A 49 -0.01 48.19 1.05
CA GLY A 49 1.41 48.22 0.73
C GLY A 49 2.30 48.53 1.93
N LEU A 50 3.50 47.94 1.91
CA LEU A 50 4.67 48.48 2.58
C LEU A 50 5.85 48.41 1.60
N ARG A 51 6.26 49.56 1.08
CA ARG A 51 7.51 49.69 0.30
C ARG A 51 8.68 49.70 1.28
N LEU A 52 9.55 48.70 1.23
CA LEU A 52 10.89 48.77 1.81
C LEU A 52 11.91 48.98 0.68
N ARG A 53 12.73 50.03 0.80
CA ARG A 53 13.79 50.37 -0.16
C ARG A 53 15.04 49.51 0.09
N ILE A 54 15.48 48.85 -0.97
CA ILE A 54 16.85 48.53 -1.44
C ILE A 54 17.95 48.40 -0.35
N LEU A 55 18.45 47.17 -0.19
CA LEU A 55 19.82 46.86 0.21
C LEU A 55 20.48 46.00 -0.89
N SER A 56 21.74 46.31 -1.16
CA SER A 56 22.65 45.90 -2.25
C SER A 56 22.38 44.61 -3.07
N ASP A 57 22.68 44.70 -4.37
CA ASP A 57 22.55 43.62 -5.37
C ASP A 57 23.28 42.32 -4.99
N SER A 58 24.35 42.37 -4.19
CA SER A 58 25.05 41.17 -3.73
C SER A 58 24.29 40.38 -2.66
N LEU A 59 23.42 41.03 -1.86
CA LEU A 59 22.56 40.35 -0.89
C LEU A 59 21.29 39.80 -1.54
N ALA A 60 20.80 40.47 -2.60
CA ALA A 60 19.66 40.00 -3.40
C ALA A 60 19.98 38.70 -4.16
N ILE A 61 21.19 38.57 -4.72
CA ILE A 61 21.63 37.33 -5.37
C ILE A 61 21.77 36.20 -4.35
N ALA A 62 22.37 36.45 -3.18
CA ALA A 62 22.47 35.46 -2.12
C ALA A 62 21.09 35.02 -1.59
N CYS A 63 20.15 35.95 -1.37
CA CYS A 63 18.77 35.64 -0.98
C CYS A 63 17.98 34.92 -2.08
N ALA A 64 18.25 35.19 -3.37
CA ALA A 64 17.64 34.50 -4.50
C ALA A 64 18.20 33.08 -4.64
N SER A 65 19.50 32.86 -4.49
CA SER A 65 20.14 31.54 -4.50
C SER A 65 19.72 30.70 -3.29
N ILE A 66 19.60 31.30 -2.11
CA ILE A 66 19.07 30.66 -0.89
C ILE A 66 17.57 30.37 -1.06
N SER A 67 16.78 31.25 -1.68
CA SER A 67 15.37 30.99 -1.98
C SER A 67 15.18 29.91 -3.05
N LEU A 68 16.04 29.85 -4.07
CA LEU A 68 16.01 28.78 -5.08
C LEU A 68 16.39 27.43 -4.48
N THR A 69 17.44 27.38 -3.66
CA THR A 69 17.83 26.13 -2.97
C THR A 69 16.81 25.74 -1.92
N LEU A 70 16.21 26.67 -1.17
CA LEU A 70 15.10 26.40 -0.25
C LEU A 70 13.84 25.98 -1.00
N ASN A 71 13.53 26.54 -2.17
CA ASN A 71 12.41 26.09 -2.99
C ASN A 71 12.66 24.71 -3.59
N HIS A 72 13.86 24.42 -4.10
CA HIS A 72 14.23 23.06 -4.54
C HIS A 72 14.21 22.07 -3.39
N LEU A 73 14.75 22.42 -2.22
CA LEU A 73 14.70 21.60 -1.02
C LEU A 73 13.27 21.42 -0.51
N ALA A 74 12.42 22.45 -0.55
CA ALA A 74 11.02 22.38 -0.16
C ALA A 74 10.20 21.55 -1.15
N HIS A 75 10.41 21.69 -2.46
CA HIS A 75 9.81 20.83 -3.49
C HIS A 75 10.31 19.39 -3.33
N SER A 76 11.59 19.18 -3.05
CA SER A 76 12.16 17.84 -2.81
C SER A 76 11.59 17.19 -1.55
N HIS A 77 11.45 17.94 -0.44
CA HIS A 77 10.84 17.44 0.81
C HIS A 77 9.33 17.21 0.69
N SER A 78 8.66 18.04 -0.11
CA SER A 78 7.27 17.88 -0.52
C SER A 78 7.12 16.56 -1.31
N LEU A 79 8.00 16.31 -2.29
CA LEU A 79 8.01 15.13 -3.18
C LEU A 79 8.38 13.81 -2.50
N LEU A 80 9.23 13.83 -1.46
CA LEU A 80 9.54 12.66 -0.61
C LEU A 80 8.30 12.13 0.17
N GLY A 81 7.22 12.91 0.22
CA GLY A 81 5.92 12.52 0.76
C GLY A 81 4.98 11.86 -0.24
N TYR A 82 5.18 12.02 -1.56
CA TYR A 82 4.11 11.88 -2.54
C TYR A 82 3.95 10.52 -3.19
N THR A 83 4.97 9.69 -3.38
CA THR A 83 4.77 8.26 -3.68
C THR A 83 5.99 7.50 -3.19
N GLN A 84 5.94 6.17 -3.12
CA GLN A 84 6.92 5.42 -2.34
C GLN A 84 7.53 4.29 -3.16
N SER A 85 8.74 3.89 -2.77
CA SER A 85 9.35 2.60 -3.08
C SER A 85 9.24 1.68 -1.87
N GLY A 86 9.51 0.39 -2.04
CA GLY A 86 9.62 -0.57 -0.93
C GLY A 86 10.60 -0.10 0.16
N PRO A 87 11.85 0.29 -0.18
CA PRO A 87 12.81 0.82 0.79
C PRO A 87 12.32 2.07 1.54
N LEU A 88 11.70 3.02 0.85
CA LEU A 88 11.16 4.22 1.51
C LEU A 88 10.00 3.88 2.44
N PHE A 89 9.12 2.96 2.02
CA PHE A 89 8.01 2.50 2.86
C PHE A 89 8.52 1.77 4.11
N HIS A 90 9.56 0.93 3.97
CA HIS A 90 10.23 0.30 5.11
C HIS A 90 10.82 1.32 6.07
N ALA A 91 11.50 2.35 5.57
CA ALA A 91 12.05 3.40 6.40
C ALA A 91 10.96 4.14 7.20
N LYS A 92 9.83 4.48 6.55
CA LYS A 92 8.69 5.16 7.19
C LYS A 92 7.97 4.30 8.22
N THR A 93 7.96 2.97 8.04
CA THR A 93 7.27 2.03 8.92
C THR A 93 8.20 1.30 9.89
N ARG A 94 9.48 1.70 9.97
CA ARG A 94 10.48 1.02 10.80
C ARG A 94 10.15 0.99 12.29
N ALA A 95 9.53 2.06 12.79
CA ALA A 95 9.07 2.12 14.19
C ALA A 95 7.93 1.11 14.46
N LEU A 96 6.99 0.98 13.52
CA LEU A 96 5.93 -0.03 13.57
C LEU A 96 6.53 -1.44 13.58
N GLU A 97 7.46 -1.76 12.68
CA GLU A 97 8.12 -3.07 12.62
C GLU A 97 8.75 -3.45 13.97
N LYS A 98 9.55 -2.54 14.54
CA LYS A 98 10.21 -2.76 15.84
C LYS A 98 9.21 -3.01 16.96
N LEU A 99 8.13 -2.23 17.01
CA LEU A 99 7.08 -2.40 18.01
C LEU A 99 6.32 -3.71 17.81
N LEU A 100 6.01 -4.07 16.58
CA LEU A 100 5.30 -5.30 16.25
C LEU A 100 6.11 -6.55 16.64
N ILE A 101 7.40 -6.59 16.29
CA ILE A 101 8.33 -7.65 16.73
C ILE A 101 8.36 -7.75 18.26
N LYS A 102 8.51 -6.61 18.94
CA LYS A 102 8.57 -6.57 20.41
C LYS A 102 7.27 -7.10 21.05
N THR A 103 6.12 -6.74 20.49
CA THR A 103 4.80 -7.11 21.04
C THR A 103 4.45 -8.58 20.77
N LEU A 104 4.87 -9.13 19.63
CA LEU A 104 4.57 -10.51 19.24
C LEU A 104 5.59 -11.54 19.77
N ALA A 105 6.81 -11.09 20.12
CA ALA A 105 7.85 -11.98 20.65
C ALA A 105 7.44 -12.83 21.88
N PRO A 106 6.69 -12.32 22.89
CA PRO A 106 6.29 -13.11 24.06
C PRO A 106 5.36 -14.30 23.74
N ILE A 107 4.71 -14.29 22.57
CA ILE A 107 3.82 -15.38 22.12
C ILE A 107 4.46 -16.20 20.99
N SER A 108 5.78 -16.13 20.85
CA SER A 108 6.56 -16.86 19.85
C SER A 108 6.13 -16.62 18.40
N LEU A 109 5.53 -15.45 18.11
CA LEU A 109 5.27 -15.01 16.74
C LEU A 109 6.37 -14.03 16.31
N LEU A 110 6.96 -14.27 15.15
CA LEU A 110 7.96 -13.38 14.54
C LEU A 110 7.41 -12.83 13.22
N PRO A 111 6.98 -11.56 13.17
CA PRO A 111 6.58 -10.96 11.91
C PRO A 111 7.81 -10.76 11.01
N VAL A 112 7.71 -11.18 9.76
CA VAL A 112 8.71 -10.96 8.71
C VAL A 112 8.07 -10.08 7.64
N LEU A 113 8.47 -8.80 7.60
CA LEU A 113 7.87 -7.81 6.72
C LEU A 113 8.64 -7.72 5.39
N ILE A 114 7.93 -7.83 4.26
CA ILE A 114 8.52 -7.88 2.91
C ILE A 114 8.04 -6.66 2.13
N TYR A 115 8.97 -5.81 1.67
CA TYR A 115 8.66 -4.51 1.05
C TYR A 115 9.05 -4.48 -0.44
N PRO A 116 8.20 -4.99 -1.35
CA PRO A 116 8.41 -4.81 -2.79
C PRO A 116 8.21 -3.35 -3.22
N THR A 117 8.77 -3.01 -4.39
CA THR A 117 8.51 -1.76 -5.10
C THR A 117 7.61 -2.04 -6.29
N GLY A 118 6.54 -1.27 -6.47
CA GLY A 118 5.67 -1.36 -7.64
C GLY A 118 6.44 -1.09 -8.93
N PRO A 119 6.05 -1.67 -10.08
CA PRO A 119 6.86 -1.61 -11.30
C PRO A 119 6.73 -0.27 -12.05
N ASN A 120 5.68 0.49 -11.77
CA ASN A 120 5.34 1.68 -12.55
C ASN A 120 6.01 2.92 -11.96
N ARG A 121 7.21 3.26 -12.42
CA ARG A 121 7.87 4.51 -12.04
C ARG A 121 7.06 5.71 -12.49
N LEU A 122 6.93 6.75 -11.67
CA LEU A 122 6.25 7.99 -12.03
C LEU A 122 7.29 9.07 -12.39
N LEU A 123 6.98 9.85 -13.42
CA LEU A 123 7.79 11.01 -13.79
C LEU A 123 7.27 12.26 -13.07
N PRO A 124 8.08 13.33 -12.93
CA PRO A 124 7.63 14.58 -12.31
C PRO A 124 6.33 15.11 -12.90
N LYS A 125 6.17 15.03 -14.23
CA LYS A 125 4.93 15.39 -14.95
C LYS A 125 3.70 14.54 -14.60
N ASP A 126 3.90 13.34 -14.06
CA ASP A 126 2.82 12.46 -13.60
C ASP A 126 2.36 12.84 -12.17
N ILE A 127 3.09 13.73 -11.48
CA ILE A 127 2.79 14.16 -10.12
C ILE A 127 1.81 15.35 -10.14
N PRO A 128 0.64 15.25 -9.48
CA PRO A 128 -0.30 16.36 -9.41
C PRO A 128 0.31 17.63 -8.82
N GLY A 129 0.09 18.77 -9.47
CA GLY A 129 0.62 20.05 -9.03
C GLY A 129 2.08 20.31 -9.42
N TYR A 130 2.73 19.39 -10.15
CA TYR A 130 4.02 19.68 -10.77
C TYR A 130 3.86 20.83 -11.79
N GLN A 131 4.67 21.87 -11.61
CA GLN A 131 4.86 22.92 -12.60
C GLN A 131 6.31 22.85 -13.08
N PRO A 132 6.54 22.74 -14.39
CA PRO A 132 7.90 22.77 -14.92
C PRO A 132 8.56 24.12 -14.59
N PRO A 133 9.88 24.16 -14.35
CA PRO A 133 10.62 25.39 -14.14
C PRO A 133 10.41 26.40 -15.29
N ALA A 134 10.27 27.68 -14.94
CA ALA A 134 9.99 28.75 -15.91
C ALA A 134 11.14 29.01 -16.91
N ASP A 135 12.34 28.50 -16.63
CA ASP A 135 13.54 28.59 -17.47
C ASP A 135 13.68 27.42 -18.46
N GLY A 136 12.71 26.50 -18.49
CA GLY A 136 12.70 25.38 -19.44
C GLY A 136 13.81 24.35 -19.22
N GLN A 137 14.55 24.44 -18.11
CA GLN A 137 15.36 23.33 -17.62
C GLN A 137 14.44 22.37 -16.88
N ASP A 138 13.71 21.55 -17.64
CA ASP A 138 13.37 20.24 -17.10
C ASP A 138 14.72 19.57 -16.82
N ASP A 139 15.03 19.38 -15.54
CA ASP A 139 16.14 18.53 -15.12
C ASP A 139 15.73 17.10 -15.46
N ASP A 140 15.79 16.74 -16.75
CA ASP A 140 15.38 15.45 -17.32
C ASP A 140 16.11 14.26 -16.63
N ASP A 141 17.19 14.57 -15.92
CA ASP A 141 17.98 13.66 -15.10
C ASP A 141 17.40 13.43 -13.69
N TRP A 142 16.52 14.32 -13.18
CA TRP A 142 15.89 14.14 -11.87
C TRP A 142 14.72 13.16 -11.96
N GLN A 143 15.01 11.90 -11.68
CA GLN A 143 14.01 10.85 -11.65
C GLN A 143 13.64 10.48 -10.20
N PRO A 144 12.52 10.97 -9.67
CA PRO A 144 12.14 10.71 -8.29
C PRO A 144 11.93 9.22 -8.03
N ASP A 145 12.26 8.76 -6.81
CA ASP A 145 12.04 7.38 -6.35
C ASP A 145 10.55 7.16 -6.02
N THR A 146 9.75 7.20 -7.09
CA THR A 146 8.30 7.31 -7.05
C THR A 146 7.70 6.22 -7.91
N TRP A 147 6.91 5.33 -7.31
CA TRP A 147 6.44 4.11 -7.95
C TRP A 147 4.97 3.86 -7.63
N ALA A 148 4.29 3.16 -8.52
CA ALA A 148 2.88 2.80 -8.43
C ALA A 148 2.64 1.32 -8.72
N TRP A 149 1.58 0.78 -8.13
CA TRP A 149 1.09 -0.57 -8.45
C TRP A 149 0.33 -0.59 -9.78
N PHE A 150 -0.40 0.49 -10.05
CA PHE A 150 -1.14 0.72 -11.29
C PHE A 150 -1.29 2.23 -11.50
N ARG A 151 -1.59 2.65 -12.73
CA ARG A 151 -1.90 4.05 -13.03
C ARG A 151 -3.38 4.20 -13.35
N LYS A 152 -4.05 5.16 -12.72
CA LYS A 152 -5.43 5.51 -13.06
C LYS A 152 -5.43 6.43 -14.28
N ASP A 153 -6.16 6.04 -15.31
CA ASP A 153 -6.56 6.91 -16.41
C ASP A 153 -7.67 7.84 -15.92
N ASP A 154 -7.44 9.15 -15.92
CA ASP A 154 -8.41 10.12 -15.41
C ASP A 154 -9.61 10.32 -16.36
N ALA A 155 -9.47 10.01 -17.66
CA ALA A 155 -10.54 10.14 -18.64
C ALA A 155 -11.49 8.93 -18.63
N THR A 156 -10.94 7.72 -18.51
CA THR A 156 -11.72 6.47 -18.57
C THR A 156 -11.97 5.85 -17.20
N GLY A 157 -11.20 6.24 -16.18
CA GLY A 157 -11.19 5.60 -14.87
C GLY A 157 -10.43 4.26 -14.82
N ALA A 158 -9.95 3.75 -15.96
CA ALA A 158 -9.29 2.45 -16.06
C ALA A 158 -7.96 2.39 -15.29
N TYR A 159 -7.63 1.21 -14.78
CA TYR A 159 -6.34 0.95 -14.12
C TYR A 159 -5.37 0.36 -15.13
N ARG A 160 -4.49 1.21 -15.67
CA ARG A 160 -3.40 0.82 -16.56
C ARG A 160 -2.28 0.16 -15.77
N TYR A 161 -1.59 -0.79 -16.40
CA TYR A 161 -0.42 -1.48 -15.83
C TYR A 161 -0.72 -2.28 -14.55
N PHE A 162 -1.98 -2.64 -14.32
CA PHE A 162 -2.40 -3.39 -13.14
C PHE A 162 -1.77 -4.79 -13.10
N ASP A 163 -1.78 -5.50 -14.23
CA ASP A 163 -1.25 -6.86 -14.33
C ASP A 163 0.27 -6.90 -14.06
N GLU A 164 1.01 -5.88 -14.48
CA GLU A 164 2.43 -5.73 -14.18
C GLU A 164 2.66 -5.58 -12.67
N GLY A 165 1.84 -4.78 -12.00
CA GLY A 165 1.84 -4.64 -10.54
C GLY A 165 1.59 -5.98 -9.84
N MET A 166 0.58 -6.73 -10.30
CA MET A 166 0.27 -8.06 -9.76
C MET A 166 1.39 -9.07 -10.04
N ALA A 167 2.07 -8.98 -11.18
CA ALA A 167 3.20 -9.85 -11.52
C ALA A 167 4.39 -9.67 -10.57
N VAL A 168 4.71 -8.42 -10.18
CA VAL A 168 5.73 -8.13 -9.16
C VAL A 168 5.33 -8.69 -7.81
N ILE A 169 4.06 -8.55 -7.42
CA ILE A 169 3.53 -9.12 -6.18
C ILE A 169 3.68 -10.65 -6.20
N ALA A 170 3.23 -11.31 -7.26
CA ALA A 170 3.36 -12.76 -7.42
C ALA A 170 4.83 -13.22 -7.37
N SER A 171 5.75 -12.51 -8.02
CA SER A 171 7.18 -12.81 -7.95
C SER A 171 7.71 -12.70 -6.52
N THR A 172 7.36 -11.61 -5.83
CA THR A 172 7.77 -11.37 -4.45
C THR A 172 7.26 -12.46 -3.51
N ILE A 173 6.02 -12.91 -3.70
CA ILE A 173 5.44 -14.03 -2.93
C ILE A 173 6.21 -15.33 -3.19
N ARG A 174 6.53 -15.64 -4.46
CA ARG A 174 7.35 -16.83 -4.81
C ARG A 174 8.73 -16.78 -4.15
N ASP A 175 9.42 -15.64 -4.27
CA ASP A 175 10.77 -15.45 -3.73
C ASP A 175 10.79 -15.57 -2.19
N ALA A 176 9.70 -15.14 -1.54
CA ALA A 176 9.50 -15.31 -0.10
C ALA A 176 9.13 -16.74 0.31
N GLY A 177 8.79 -17.63 -0.64
CA GLY A 177 8.27 -18.98 -0.35
C GLY A 177 6.84 -18.96 0.23
N GLY A 178 6.04 -17.99 -0.19
CA GLY A 178 4.69 -17.72 0.30
C GLY A 178 4.62 -16.68 1.42
N ILE A 179 3.41 -16.17 1.65
CA ILE A 179 3.06 -15.17 2.65
C ILE A 179 1.83 -15.59 3.46
N ASP A 180 1.73 -15.09 4.68
CA ASP A 180 0.60 -15.33 5.59
C ASP A 180 -0.43 -14.20 5.55
N GLY A 181 0.01 -12.97 5.30
CA GLY A 181 -0.86 -11.81 5.22
C GLY A 181 -0.32 -10.72 4.32
N VAL A 182 -1.17 -9.76 4.02
CA VAL A 182 -0.83 -8.58 3.21
C VAL A 182 -1.24 -7.32 3.96
N CYS A 183 -0.41 -6.29 3.89
CA CYS A 183 -0.64 -4.99 4.51
C CYS A 183 -0.33 -3.89 3.50
N GLY A 184 -1.29 -3.02 3.23
CA GLY A 184 -1.15 -1.98 2.22
C GLY A 184 -1.47 -0.59 2.74
N PHE A 185 -0.81 0.42 2.19
CA PHE A 185 -1.11 1.82 2.46
C PHE A 185 -1.61 2.54 1.20
N SER A 186 -2.70 3.32 1.29
CA SER A 186 -3.23 4.13 0.18
C SER A 186 -3.53 3.30 -1.07
N GLN A 187 -2.90 3.57 -2.22
CA GLN A 187 -2.97 2.69 -3.40
C GLN A 187 -2.56 1.25 -3.08
N GLY A 188 -1.55 1.03 -2.24
CA GLY A 188 -1.20 -0.30 -1.74
C GLY A 188 -2.32 -0.93 -0.90
N GLY A 189 -3.10 -0.15 -0.16
CA GLY A 189 -4.30 -0.61 0.58
C GLY A 189 -5.45 -1.00 -0.37
N ALA A 190 -5.62 -0.28 -1.47
CA ALA A 190 -6.53 -0.67 -2.54
C ALA A 190 -6.09 -1.98 -3.20
N THR A 191 -4.80 -2.10 -3.52
CA THR A 191 -4.18 -3.33 -4.05
C THR A 191 -4.35 -4.50 -3.06
N THR A 192 -4.17 -4.26 -1.76
CA THR A 192 -4.42 -5.25 -0.71
C THR A 192 -5.82 -5.85 -0.81
N GLY A 193 -6.85 -5.03 -1.02
CA GLY A 193 -8.23 -5.50 -1.21
C GLY A 193 -8.38 -6.43 -2.42
N ALA A 194 -7.73 -6.11 -3.55
CA ALA A 194 -7.78 -6.96 -4.75
C ALA A 194 -6.99 -8.26 -4.57
N VAL A 195 -5.78 -8.19 -3.99
CA VAL A 195 -4.91 -9.35 -3.72
C VAL A 195 -5.60 -10.34 -2.78
N VAL A 196 -6.13 -9.86 -1.65
CA VAL A 196 -6.76 -10.74 -0.66
C VAL A 196 -8.00 -11.44 -1.24
N ALA A 197 -8.83 -10.71 -1.97
CA ALA A 197 -9.98 -11.29 -2.66
C ALA A 197 -9.56 -12.37 -3.66
N ALA A 198 -8.59 -12.06 -4.53
CA ALA A 198 -8.11 -13.00 -5.54
C ALA A 198 -7.55 -14.29 -4.96
N MET A 199 -6.98 -14.24 -3.75
CA MET A 199 -6.37 -15.39 -3.08
C MET A 199 -7.35 -16.24 -2.25
N GLU A 200 -8.63 -15.87 -2.17
CA GLU A 200 -9.65 -16.71 -1.52
C GLU A 200 -9.90 -17.97 -2.34
N SER A 201 -9.73 -19.15 -1.73
CA SER A 201 -9.78 -20.43 -2.44
C SER A 201 -11.11 -20.71 -3.13
N ASP A 202 -12.23 -20.24 -2.56
CA ASP A 202 -13.58 -20.44 -3.07
C ASP A 202 -14.08 -19.30 -3.96
N ARG A 203 -13.30 -18.24 -4.16
CA ARG A 203 -13.68 -17.14 -5.05
C ARG A 203 -13.54 -17.56 -6.52
N PRO A 204 -14.59 -17.45 -7.34
CA PRO A 204 -14.49 -17.66 -8.78
C PRO A 204 -13.55 -16.63 -9.41
N LEU A 205 -12.63 -17.09 -10.26
CA LEU A 205 -11.75 -16.23 -11.03
C LEU A 205 -12.33 -16.01 -12.43
N PRO A 206 -12.11 -14.84 -13.05
CA PRO A 206 -12.46 -14.63 -14.45
C PRO A 206 -11.74 -15.63 -15.37
N ASP A 207 -12.44 -16.04 -16.44
CA ASP A 207 -11.86 -16.89 -17.49
C ASP A 207 -10.88 -16.10 -18.37
N GLY A 208 -9.93 -16.83 -18.97
CA GLY A 208 -8.93 -16.26 -19.88
C GLY A 208 -8.05 -15.20 -19.23
N ALA A 209 -7.48 -14.31 -20.07
CA ALA A 209 -6.45 -13.35 -19.64
C ALA A 209 -6.86 -12.48 -18.44
N ALA A 210 -8.16 -12.16 -18.31
CA ALA A 210 -8.68 -11.32 -17.22
C ALA A 210 -8.46 -11.91 -15.81
N GLY A 211 -8.27 -13.24 -15.69
CA GLY A 211 -8.01 -13.92 -14.44
C GLY A 211 -6.56 -14.40 -14.26
N ASP A 212 -5.67 -14.18 -15.22
CA ASP A 212 -4.29 -14.71 -15.18
C ASP A 212 -3.49 -14.14 -14.00
N TRP A 213 -3.64 -12.85 -13.72
CA TRP A 213 -2.98 -12.21 -12.59
C TRP A 213 -3.38 -12.86 -11.25
N ALA A 214 -4.67 -13.20 -11.09
CA ALA A 214 -5.21 -13.80 -9.88
C ALA A 214 -4.74 -15.25 -9.72
N ARG A 215 -4.74 -16.03 -10.81
CA ARG A 215 -4.15 -17.38 -10.82
C ARG A 215 -2.67 -17.34 -10.48
N GLY A 216 -1.93 -16.38 -11.03
CA GLY A 216 -0.51 -16.19 -10.72
C GLY A 216 -0.24 -15.88 -9.25
N LEU A 217 -1.13 -15.14 -8.57
CA LEU A 217 -1.04 -14.91 -7.12
C LEU A 217 -1.31 -16.19 -6.31
N ARG A 218 -2.31 -16.99 -6.69
CA ARG A 218 -2.61 -18.26 -6.01
C ARG A 218 -1.47 -19.25 -6.17
N GLU A 219 -0.98 -19.43 -7.39
CA GLU A 219 0.16 -20.31 -7.69
C GLU A 219 1.39 -19.86 -6.90
N ALA A 220 1.67 -18.54 -6.89
CA ALA A 220 2.79 -17.99 -6.15
C ALA A 220 2.76 -18.31 -4.64
N ASN A 221 1.57 -18.38 -4.05
CA ASN A 221 1.40 -18.73 -2.64
C ASN A 221 1.18 -20.23 -2.38
N GLY A 222 1.27 -21.06 -3.41
CA GLY A 222 1.04 -22.50 -3.34
C GLY A 222 -0.42 -22.86 -3.06
N GLU A 223 -1.36 -22.13 -3.67
CA GLU A 223 -2.82 -22.27 -3.49
C GLU A 223 -3.32 -22.02 -2.06
N ARG A 224 -2.45 -21.50 -1.17
CA ARG A 224 -2.85 -21.15 0.19
C ARG A 224 -3.51 -19.77 0.20
N PRO A 225 -4.71 -19.63 0.81
CA PRO A 225 -5.29 -18.31 1.03
C PRO A 225 -4.48 -17.53 2.06
N LEU A 226 -4.63 -16.22 2.06
CA LEU A 226 -4.07 -15.37 3.11
C LEU A 226 -4.87 -15.56 4.40
N LYS A 227 -4.18 -15.47 5.55
CA LYS A 227 -4.80 -15.56 6.87
C LYS A 227 -5.48 -14.26 7.29
N PHE A 228 -4.95 -13.13 6.82
CA PHE A 228 -5.48 -11.80 7.11
C PHE A 228 -4.98 -10.75 6.11
N ALA A 229 -5.68 -9.61 6.06
CA ALA A 229 -5.26 -8.42 5.33
C ALA A 229 -5.40 -7.16 6.18
N VAL A 230 -4.51 -6.19 5.96
CA VAL A 230 -4.51 -4.89 6.64
C VAL A 230 -4.46 -3.77 5.63
N SER A 231 -5.34 -2.78 5.77
CA SER A 231 -5.46 -1.65 4.86
C SER A 231 -5.35 -0.33 5.64
N TYR A 232 -4.33 0.47 5.35
CA TYR A 232 -4.16 1.82 5.88
C TYR A 232 -4.57 2.83 4.82
N SER A 233 -5.60 3.63 5.08
CA SER A 233 -6.14 4.61 4.10
C SER A 233 -6.38 4.01 2.70
N GLY A 234 -6.71 2.72 2.62
CA GLY A 234 -7.02 2.05 1.37
C GLY A 234 -8.45 2.35 0.92
N PHE A 235 -8.77 2.01 -0.32
CA PHE A 235 -10.08 2.21 -0.94
C PHE A 235 -10.36 1.09 -1.93
N PHE A 236 -11.63 0.78 -2.21
CA PHE A 236 -11.93 -0.22 -3.24
C PHE A 236 -11.75 0.39 -4.64
N GLY A 237 -11.37 -0.41 -5.62
CA GLY A 237 -11.28 0.03 -7.02
C GLY A 237 -12.64 -0.08 -7.70
N PRO A 238 -13.36 1.01 -8.00
CA PRO A 238 -14.68 0.96 -8.64
C PRO A 238 -14.55 0.78 -10.17
N VAL A 239 -13.73 -0.19 -10.60
CA VAL A 239 -13.50 -0.51 -12.01
C VAL A 239 -14.07 -1.89 -12.30
N ASP A 240 -14.70 -2.05 -13.48
CA ASP A 240 -15.42 -3.29 -13.83
C ASP A 240 -14.53 -4.53 -13.74
N MET A 241 -13.25 -4.42 -14.13
CA MET A 241 -12.28 -5.52 -14.07
C MET A 241 -12.04 -6.05 -12.64
N LEU A 242 -12.35 -5.29 -11.59
CA LEU A 242 -12.19 -5.68 -10.18
C LEU A 242 -13.52 -5.98 -9.49
N LYS A 243 -14.67 -5.86 -10.19
CA LYS A 243 -15.99 -6.05 -9.57
C LYS A 243 -16.12 -7.43 -8.89
N TRP A 244 -15.59 -8.47 -9.54
CA TRP A 244 -15.59 -9.85 -9.04
C TRP A 244 -14.74 -10.05 -7.76
N CYS A 245 -13.80 -9.14 -7.47
CA CYS A 245 -13.04 -9.17 -6.22
C CYS A 245 -13.89 -8.78 -5.00
N TYR A 246 -15.00 -8.08 -5.21
CA TYR A 246 -15.78 -7.45 -4.14
C TYR A 246 -17.18 -8.02 -3.97
N ASP A 247 -17.60 -8.89 -4.88
CA ASP A 247 -18.88 -9.61 -4.81
C ASP A 247 -18.65 -11.09 -5.18
N PRO A 248 -18.84 -12.05 -4.25
CA PRO A 248 -19.28 -11.86 -2.86
C PRO A 248 -18.26 -11.09 -2.00
N LYS A 249 -18.65 -10.70 -0.79
CA LYS A 249 -17.75 -10.02 0.16
C LYS A 249 -16.46 -10.80 0.40
N ILE A 250 -15.38 -10.09 0.69
CA ILE A 250 -14.08 -10.64 1.12
C ILE A 250 -14.28 -11.28 2.50
N LYS A 251 -14.10 -12.59 2.57
CA LYS A 251 -14.23 -13.44 3.77
C LYS A 251 -12.97 -13.45 4.62
N THR A 252 -11.82 -13.25 3.99
CA THR A 252 -10.53 -13.19 4.69
C THR A 252 -10.57 -12.07 5.73
N PRO A 253 -10.19 -12.32 6.99
CA PRO A 253 -10.22 -11.29 8.04
C PRO A 253 -9.47 -10.03 7.62
N THR A 254 -10.12 -8.87 7.79
CA THR A 254 -9.51 -7.58 7.42
C THR A 254 -9.49 -6.57 8.57
N LEU A 255 -8.39 -5.83 8.67
CA LEU A 255 -8.23 -4.69 9.57
C LEU A 255 -8.00 -3.42 8.74
N HIS A 256 -8.80 -2.38 8.98
CA HIS A 256 -8.72 -1.10 8.27
C HIS A 256 -8.36 0.02 9.23
N TYR A 257 -7.37 0.83 8.86
CA TYR A 257 -7.03 2.07 9.55
C TYR A 257 -7.48 3.26 8.72
N ILE A 258 -8.18 4.18 9.37
CA ILE A 258 -8.72 5.40 8.75
C ILE A 258 -8.16 6.61 9.50
N GLY A 259 -7.58 7.55 8.77
CA GLY A 259 -7.18 8.85 9.32
C GLY A 259 -8.37 9.81 9.30
N SER A 260 -8.83 10.28 10.46
CA SER A 260 -9.94 11.25 10.53
C SER A 260 -9.59 12.64 9.97
N LEU A 261 -8.30 12.94 9.75
CA LEU A 261 -7.82 14.15 9.10
C LEU A 261 -7.22 13.85 7.71
N ASP A 262 -7.54 12.69 7.13
CA ASP A 262 -7.05 12.29 5.81
C ASP A 262 -7.75 13.08 4.70
N THR A 263 -7.00 13.99 4.06
CA THR A 263 -7.50 14.83 2.96
C THR A 263 -7.25 14.25 1.57
N VAL A 264 -6.63 13.06 1.49
CA VAL A 264 -6.22 12.42 0.22
C VAL A 264 -7.17 11.30 -0.15
N VAL A 265 -7.49 10.47 0.84
CA VAL A 265 -8.52 9.43 0.74
C VAL A 265 -9.60 9.79 1.73
N ASP A 266 -10.68 10.36 1.19
CA ASP A 266 -11.89 10.63 1.97
C ASP A 266 -12.40 9.36 2.65
N GLU A 267 -12.88 9.49 3.88
CA GLU A 267 -13.37 8.39 4.71
C GLU A 267 -14.40 7.52 3.98
N SER A 268 -15.27 8.11 3.17
CA SER A 268 -16.28 7.37 2.39
C SER A 268 -15.66 6.36 1.40
N ARG A 269 -14.47 6.66 0.87
CA ARG A 269 -13.76 5.76 -0.05
C ARG A 269 -13.17 4.56 0.68
N SER A 270 -12.65 4.77 1.88
CA SER A 270 -12.20 3.68 2.75
C SER A 270 -13.38 2.85 3.24
N GLN A 271 -14.49 3.50 3.63
CA GLN A 271 -15.72 2.83 4.00
C GLN A 271 -16.24 1.93 2.88
N GLY A 272 -16.16 2.38 1.61
CA GLY A 272 -16.54 1.55 0.47
C GLY A 272 -15.77 0.24 0.34
N LEU A 273 -14.50 0.17 0.79
CA LEU A 273 -13.76 -1.09 0.87
C LEU A 273 -14.21 -1.92 2.08
N ILE A 274 -14.39 -1.29 3.24
CA ILE A 274 -14.84 -1.94 4.47
C ILE A 274 -16.18 -2.66 4.25
N ASP A 275 -17.13 -2.02 3.57
CA ASP A 275 -18.46 -2.57 3.29
C ASP A 275 -18.42 -3.86 2.45
N ARG A 276 -17.33 -4.08 1.72
CA ARG A 276 -17.07 -5.26 0.87
C ARG A 276 -16.35 -6.38 1.61
N CYS A 277 -16.03 -6.20 2.88
CA CYS A 277 -15.46 -7.23 3.74
C CYS A 277 -16.52 -7.82 4.67
N GLU A 278 -16.38 -9.10 4.99
CA GLU A 278 -17.13 -9.79 6.04
C GLU A 278 -16.46 -9.51 7.39
N ASP A 279 -17.28 -9.13 8.38
CA ASP A 279 -16.87 -8.79 9.76
C ASP A 279 -15.54 -8.01 9.87
N PRO A 280 -15.37 -6.88 9.16
CA PRO A 280 -14.12 -6.12 9.18
C PRO A 280 -13.89 -5.47 10.54
N MET A 281 -12.63 -5.43 10.97
CA MET A 281 -12.20 -4.56 12.06
C MET A 281 -11.77 -3.20 11.49
N ALA A 282 -12.25 -2.10 12.08
CA ALA A 282 -11.86 -0.75 11.69
C ALA A 282 -11.32 0.03 12.89
N VAL A 283 -10.26 0.82 12.67
CA VAL A 283 -9.61 1.68 13.66
C VAL A 283 -9.45 3.07 13.08
N VAL A 284 -10.00 4.07 13.76
CA VAL A 284 -9.87 5.48 13.35
C VAL A 284 -8.81 6.17 14.21
N HIS A 285 -7.89 6.91 13.59
CA HIS A 285 -6.86 7.68 14.28
C HIS A 285 -6.96 9.18 13.97
N PRO A 286 -6.47 10.08 14.85
CA PRO A 286 -6.61 11.54 14.71
C PRO A 286 -5.62 12.15 13.69
N GLY A 287 -5.06 11.34 12.80
CA GLY A 287 -3.99 11.75 11.89
C GLY A 287 -4.46 11.94 10.45
N GLY A 288 -3.60 12.53 9.61
CA GLY A 288 -3.80 12.60 8.16
C GLY A 288 -3.36 11.34 7.43
N HIS A 289 -3.10 11.44 6.12
CA HIS A 289 -2.77 10.32 5.23
C HIS A 289 -1.38 9.72 5.49
N HIS A 290 -1.25 8.83 6.47
CA HIS A 290 -0.01 8.12 6.79
C HIS A 290 -0.29 6.81 7.53
N VAL A 291 0.73 5.96 7.64
CA VAL A 291 0.68 4.79 8.53
C VAL A 291 1.03 5.25 9.95
N PRO A 292 0.12 5.15 10.93
CA PRO A 292 0.43 5.52 12.30
C PRO A 292 1.37 4.49 12.94
N VAL A 293 2.51 4.94 13.46
CA VAL A 293 3.58 4.07 14.00
C VAL A 293 3.76 4.16 15.52
N SER A 294 2.93 4.95 16.21
CA SER A 294 2.98 5.02 17.68
C SER A 294 2.40 3.75 18.31
N LYS A 295 2.79 3.46 19.55
CA LYS A 295 2.38 2.25 20.27
C LYS A 295 0.87 2.04 20.26
N GLU A 296 0.09 3.09 20.51
CA GLU A 296 -1.38 3.01 20.59
C GLU A 296 -2.03 2.45 19.31
N TRP A 297 -1.43 2.73 18.13
CA TRP A 297 -1.94 2.26 16.84
C TRP A 297 -1.32 0.94 16.40
N VAL A 298 -0.13 0.58 16.89
CA VAL A 298 0.49 -0.73 16.61
C VAL A 298 -0.14 -1.85 17.45
N MET A 299 -0.66 -1.55 18.64
CA MET A 299 -1.25 -2.58 19.52
C MET A 299 -2.49 -3.27 18.90
N PRO A 300 -3.46 -2.57 18.28
CA PRO A 300 -4.55 -3.22 17.57
C PRO A 300 -4.06 -4.14 16.44
N LEU A 301 -3.10 -3.70 15.62
CA LEU A 301 -2.47 -4.51 14.59
C LEU A 301 -1.85 -5.79 15.18
N ALA A 302 -1.10 -5.67 16.27
CA ALA A 302 -0.47 -6.82 16.93
C ALA A 302 -1.52 -7.80 17.48
N GLY A 303 -2.60 -7.29 18.07
CA GLY A 303 -3.73 -8.10 18.54
C GLY A 303 -4.41 -8.85 17.39
N PHE A 304 -4.64 -8.17 16.27
CA PHE A 304 -5.24 -8.73 15.07
C PHE A 304 -4.36 -9.83 14.45
N ILE A 305 -3.05 -9.57 14.30
CA ILE A 305 -2.09 -10.59 13.82
C ILE A 305 -2.06 -11.79 14.77
N LYS A 306 -2.03 -11.57 16.09
CA LYS A 306 -2.10 -12.67 17.06
C LYS A 306 -3.34 -13.54 16.84
N GLN A 307 -4.50 -12.91 16.63
CA GLN A 307 -5.78 -13.59 16.47
C GLN A 307 -5.84 -14.43 15.19
N HIS A 308 -5.26 -13.96 14.09
CA HIS A 308 -5.45 -14.57 12.77
C HIS A 308 -4.22 -15.29 12.19
N ALA A 309 -3.01 -15.04 12.69
CA ALA A 309 -1.79 -15.68 12.17
C ALA A 309 -1.60 -17.13 12.65
N GLN A 310 -2.19 -17.48 13.79
CA GLN A 310 -2.16 -18.82 14.35
C GLN A 310 -3.21 -19.68 13.64
N GLU A 311 -2.85 -20.91 13.27
CA GLU A 311 -3.84 -21.87 12.76
C GLU A 311 -4.96 -22.02 13.80
N ALA A 312 -6.20 -22.01 13.35
CA ALA A 312 -7.32 -22.33 14.21
C ALA A 312 -7.06 -23.72 14.80
N GLN A 313 -6.82 -23.80 16.11
CA GLN A 313 -6.90 -25.10 16.76
C GLN A 313 -8.31 -25.62 16.47
N PRO A 314 -8.46 -26.87 15.98
CA PRO A 314 -9.77 -27.45 15.84
C PRO A 314 -10.46 -27.30 17.20
N LYS A 315 -11.61 -26.62 17.22
CA LYS A 315 -12.44 -26.52 18.42
C LYS A 315 -12.58 -27.96 18.91
N ALA A 316 -12.01 -28.25 20.08
CA ALA A 316 -12.24 -29.51 20.75
C ALA A 316 -13.77 -29.66 20.82
N GLY A 317 -14.28 -30.69 20.14
CA GLY A 317 -15.72 -30.88 19.97
C GLY A 317 -16.42 -30.82 21.33
N LEU A 318 -17.46 -29.99 21.39
CA LEU A 318 -18.52 -30.12 22.38
C LEU A 318 -19.55 -31.11 21.84
#